data_AF-A0A1C5Q5B9-F1
#
_entry.id   AF-A0A1C5Q5B9-F1
#
_cell.length_a   1.000
_cell.length_b   1.000
_cell.length_c   1.000
_cell.angle_alpha   90.00
_cell.angle_beta   90.00
_cell.angle_gamma   90.00
#
_symmetry.space_group_name_H-M   'P 1'
#
loop_
_entity.id
_entity.type
_entity.pdbx_description
1 polymer ?
#
loop_
_entity_poly.entity_id
_entity_poly.type
_entity_poly.pdbx_seq_one_letter_code
_entity_poly.pdbx_strand_id
1 'polypeptide(L)'
;MHIRVHVSFDDAESARNQFQASGLGLKIPKGFFLLDIDHKDISDPFAQLMLFRFSSYAEVSPSGKGIHIIGQCDITKLPVHFDDRRKRFVLDSEYYQKRSDIGLELYIGDITNRYGTFTGNTINSLSIRANIG
;
A
#
# COMPACT_ATOMS: atom_id res chain seq x y z
N MET A 1 22.90 -16.16 4.93
CA MET A 1 21.59 -16.68 5.39
C MET A 1 20.55 -15.58 5.18
N HIS A 2 19.75 -15.63 4.11
CA HIS A 2 18.64 -14.70 3.93
C HIS A 2 17.45 -15.21 4.75
N ILE A 3 17.13 -14.53 5.85
CA ILE A 3 15.94 -14.85 6.64
C ILE A 3 14.72 -14.37 5.82
N ARG A 4 13.88 -15.31 5.37
CA ARG A 4 12.60 -14.99 4.75
C ARG A 4 11.62 -14.68 5.89
N VAL A 5 11.34 -13.38 6.11
CA VAL A 5 10.53 -12.86 7.22
C VAL A 5 9.03 -12.69 6.89
N HIS A 6 8.58 -13.12 5.71
CA HIS A 6 7.16 -13.08 5.34
C HIS A 6 6.61 -14.50 5.16
N VAL A 7 5.35 -14.65 5.53
CA VAL A 7 4.61 -15.93 5.56
C VAL A 7 3.32 -15.81 4.75
N SER A 8 2.55 -16.90 4.65
CA SER A 8 1.23 -16.87 4.03
C SER A 8 0.23 -16.04 4.87
N PHE A 9 -0.94 -15.73 4.30
CA PHE A 9 -2.00 -15.06 5.06
C PHE A 9 -2.44 -15.92 6.25
N ASP A 10 -2.68 -17.21 6.04
CA ASP A 10 -3.15 -18.13 7.08
C ASP A 10 -2.15 -18.25 8.24
N ASP A 11 -0.84 -18.29 7.92
CA ASP A 11 0.22 -18.30 8.92
C ASP A 11 0.26 -16.97 9.70
N ALA A 12 0.12 -15.84 9.00
CA ALA A 12 0.11 -14.52 9.62
C ALA A 12 -1.12 -14.33 10.52
N GLU A 13 -2.28 -14.82 10.11
CA GLU A 13 -3.51 -14.80 10.90
C GLU A 13 -3.40 -15.70 12.12
N SER A 14 -2.89 -16.91 11.95
CA SER A 14 -2.63 -17.84 13.05
C SER A 14 -1.67 -17.22 14.08
N ALA A 15 -0.58 -16.61 13.60
CA ALA A 15 0.38 -15.91 14.45
C ALA A 15 -0.23 -14.68 15.13
N ARG A 16 -1.05 -13.87 14.44
CA ARG A 16 -1.76 -12.73 15.05
C ARG A 16 -2.59 -13.20 16.24
N ASN A 17 -3.32 -14.30 16.08
CA ASN A 17 -4.17 -14.86 17.13
C ASN A 17 -3.32 -15.47 18.26
N GLN A 18 -2.26 -16.20 17.94
CA GLN A 18 -1.36 -16.80 18.95
C GLN A 18 -0.65 -15.75 19.80
N PHE A 19 -0.11 -14.71 19.17
CA PHE A 19 0.71 -13.68 19.82
C PHE A 19 -0.09 -12.43 20.22
N GLN A 20 -1.41 -12.41 19.99
CA GLN A 20 -2.29 -11.28 20.29
C GLN A 20 -1.81 -9.97 19.64
N ALA A 21 -1.31 -10.06 18.41
CA ALA A 21 -0.85 -8.89 17.66
C ALA A 21 -2.04 -8.02 17.23
N SER A 22 -1.84 -6.71 17.17
CA SER A 22 -2.92 -5.74 16.89
C SER A 22 -3.45 -5.74 15.45
N GLY A 23 -2.80 -6.45 14.52
CA GLY A 23 -3.19 -6.46 13.11
C GLY A 23 -2.25 -7.27 12.21
N LEU A 24 -2.54 -7.26 10.92
CA LEU A 24 -1.74 -7.90 9.88
C LEU A 24 -0.93 -6.87 9.10
N GLY A 25 0.30 -7.23 8.74
CA GLY A 25 1.14 -6.43 7.85
C GLY A 25 1.23 -7.06 6.47
N LEU A 26 1.03 -6.26 5.44
CA LEU A 26 1.20 -6.63 4.04
C LEU A 26 2.51 -6.03 3.51
N LYS A 27 3.49 -6.88 3.20
CA LYS A 27 4.57 -6.46 2.30
C LYS A 27 3.98 -6.30 0.90
N ILE A 28 4.09 -5.09 0.35
CA ILE A 28 3.53 -4.75 -0.95
C ILE A 28 4.29 -5.51 -2.05
N PRO A 29 3.64 -6.39 -2.83
CA PRO A 29 4.30 -7.16 -3.86
C PRO A 29 4.74 -6.28 -5.04
N LYS A 30 5.77 -6.72 -5.77
CA LYS A 30 6.19 -6.11 -7.04
C LYS A 30 4.99 -5.97 -7.99
N GLY A 31 4.84 -4.80 -8.60
CA GLY A 31 3.72 -4.51 -9.50
C GLY A 31 2.43 -4.08 -8.80
N PHE A 32 2.48 -3.88 -7.48
CA PHE A 32 1.38 -3.34 -6.69
C PHE A 32 1.80 -2.06 -5.96
N PHE A 33 0.81 -1.26 -5.59
CA PHE A 33 0.96 -0.12 -4.71
C PHE A 33 -0.05 -0.18 -3.56
N LEU A 34 0.28 0.52 -2.48
CA LEU A 34 -0.64 0.90 -1.42
C LEU A 34 -0.59 2.42 -1.29
N LEU A 35 -1.74 3.06 -1.47
CA LEU A 35 -1.93 4.47 -1.14
C LEU A 35 -2.55 4.55 0.26
N ASP A 36 -1.83 5.18 1.17
CA ASP A 36 -2.25 5.41 2.55
C ASP A 36 -2.73 6.87 2.67
N ILE A 37 -3.99 7.03 3.06
CA ILE A 37 -4.63 8.33 3.26
C ILE A 37 -5.04 8.44 4.73
N ASP A 38 -4.33 9.27 5.47
CA ASP A 38 -4.58 9.52 6.87
C ASP A 38 -5.60 10.63 7.10
N HIS A 39 -6.39 10.46 8.17
CA HIS A 39 -7.33 11.47 8.71
C HIS A 39 -8.38 11.98 7.71
N LYS A 40 -8.69 11.19 6.69
CA LYS A 40 -9.75 11.47 5.71
C LYS A 40 -10.64 10.25 5.61
N ASP A 41 -11.90 10.42 5.97
CA ASP A 41 -12.90 9.38 5.78
C ASP A 41 -13.44 9.37 4.33
N ILE A 42 -14.34 8.44 4.04
CA ILE A 42 -14.90 8.24 2.70
C ILE A 42 -15.71 9.44 2.16
N SER A 43 -16.17 10.34 3.04
CA SER A 43 -16.89 11.55 2.65
C SER A 43 -15.96 12.69 2.23
N ASP A 44 -14.66 12.60 2.54
CA ASP A 44 -13.68 13.60 2.16
C ASP A 44 -13.53 13.68 0.62
N PRO A 45 -13.63 14.88 0.00
CA PRO A 45 -13.56 15.01 -1.46
C PRO A 45 -12.26 14.51 -2.07
N PHE A 46 -11.13 14.65 -1.37
CA PHE A 46 -9.85 14.15 -1.85
C PHE A 46 -9.80 12.62 -1.77
N ALA A 47 -10.32 12.03 -0.70
CA ALA A 47 -10.46 10.58 -0.60
C ALA A 47 -11.34 10.01 -1.72
N GLN A 48 -12.49 10.65 -2.00
CA GLN A 48 -13.38 10.26 -3.10
C GLN A 48 -12.70 10.37 -4.48
N LEU A 49 -11.93 11.44 -4.70
CA LEU A 49 -11.16 11.61 -5.93
C LEU A 49 -10.16 10.47 -6.12
N MET A 50 -9.44 10.08 -5.06
CA MET A 50 -8.48 8.97 -5.12
C MET A 50 -9.17 7.62 -5.33
N LEU A 51 -10.27 7.36 -4.61
CA LEU A 51 -11.08 6.15 -4.78
C LEU A 51 -11.57 6.00 -6.22
N PHE A 52 -12.07 7.09 -6.82
CA PHE A 52 -12.48 7.12 -8.22
C PHE A 52 -11.28 6.93 -9.17
N ARG A 53 -10.19 7.67 -8.95
CA ARG A 53 -8.99 7.66 -9.81
C ARG A 53 -8.37 6.27 -9.94
N PHE A 54 -8.32 5.54 -8.84
CA PHE A 54 -7.69 4.21 -8.80
C PHE A 54 -8.70 3.10 -9.05
N SER A 55 -9.95 3.23 -8.62
CA SER A 55 -11.04 2.26 -8.84
C SER A 55 -10.57 0.81 -8.59
N SER A 56 -9.94 0.59 -7.44
CA SER A 56 -9.37 -0.69 -7.01
C SER A 56 -9.84 -1.00 -5.59
N TYR A 57 -9.41 -2.12 -5.02
CA TYR A 57 -9.68 -2.48 -3.63
C TYR A 57 -9.34 -1.32 -2.67
N ALA A 58 -10.28 -1.01 -1.79
CA ALA A 58 -10.08 -0.04 -0.72
C ALA A 58 -10.64 -0.55 0.61
N GLU A 59 -9.96 -0.19 1.69
CA GLU A 59 -10.32 -0.56 3.07
C GLU A 59 -10.14 0.62 4.02
N VAL A 60 -10.84 0.59 5.14
CA VAL A 60 -10.63 1.54 6.24
C VAL A 60 -9.31 1.22 6.93
N SER A 61 -8.50 2.23 7.21
CA SER A 61 -7.22 2.07 7.90
C SER A 61 -7.42 1.64 9.37
N PRO A 62 -6.39 1.12 10.08
CA PRO A 62 -6.55 0.59 11.44
C PRO A 62 -7.10 1.59 12.45
N SER A 63 -6.87 2.90 12.22
CA SER A 63 -7.37 3.96 13.11
C SER A 63 -8.87 4.21 12.98
N GLY A 64 -9.51 3.69 11.92
CA GLY A 64 -10.90 4.01 11.58
C GLY A 64 -11.09 5.40 10.96
N LYS A 65 -10.01 6.18 10.78
CA LYS A 65 -10.06 7.58 10.34
C LYS A 65 -9.34 7.83 9.02
N GLY A 66 -8.92 6.77 8.33
CA GLY A 66 -8.21 6.86 7.06
C GLY A 66 -8.61 5.72 6.14
N ILE A 67 -8.00 5.71 4.96
CA ILE A 67 -8.31 4.78 3.88
C ILE A 67 -7.01 4.24 3.30
N HIS A 68 -6.96 2.93 3.08
CA HIS A 68 -5.97 2.33 2.18
C HIS A 68 -6.61 2.03 0.83
N ILE A 69 -5.89 2.31 -0.24
CA ILE A 69 -6.21 1.81 -1.58
C ILE A 69 -5.07 0.92 -2.04
N ILE A 70 -5.38 -0.32 -2.41
CA ILE A 70 -4.40 -1.29 -2.91
C ILE A 70 -4.71 -1.55 -4.38
N GLY A 71 -3.70 -1.36 -5.24
CA GLY A 71 -3.88 -1.49 -6.69
C GLY A 71 -2.64 -2.01 -7.40
N GLN A 72 -2.78 -2.26 -8.70
CA GLN A 72 -1.68 -2.63 -9.58
C GLN A 72 -1.01 -1.40 -10.20
N CYS A 73 0.30 -1.48 -10.42
CA CYS A 73 1.06 -0.49 -11.18
C CYS A 73 2.06 -1.18 -12.11
N ASP A 74 2.25 -0.60 -13.29
CA ASP A 74 3.31 -1.01 -14.21
C ASP A 74 4.60 -0.30 -13.83
N ILE A 75 5.48 -1.03 -13.14
CA ILE A 75 6.76 -0.50 -12.66
C ILE A 75 7.68 -0.03 -13.80
N THR A 76 7.48 -0.52 -15.04
CA THR A 76 8.31 -0.13 -16.19
C THR A 76 8.00 1.27 -16.69
N LYS A 77 6.82 1.80 -16.31
CA LYS A 77 6.38 3.16 -16.63
C LYS A 77 6.68 4.16 -15.51
N LEU A 78 7.26 3.71 -14.39
CA LEU A 78 7.57 4.58 -13.26
C LEU A 78 8.91 5.29 -13.48
N PRO A 79 9.04 6.55 -13.03
CA PRO A 79 10.30 7.30 -13.07
C PRO A 79 11.25 6.78 -11.99
N VAL A 80 11.98 5.70 -12.30
CA VAL A 80 12.92 5.05 -11.39
C VAL A 80 14.35 5.17 -11.89
N HIS A 81 15.30 5.21 -10.97
CA HIS A 81 16.73 5.09 -11.25
C HIS A 81 17.37 4.03 -10.35
N PHE A 82 18.49 3.47 -10.80
CA PHE A 82 19.25 2.53 -9.99
C PHE A 82 20.06 3.29 -8.92
N ASP A 83 19.84 2.95 -7.66
CA ASP A 83 20.61 3.52 -6.54
C ASP A 83 21.78 2.59 -6.21
N ASP A 84 22.99 3.03 -6.51
CA ASP A 84 24.21 2.26 -6.29
C ASP A 84 24.51 1.95 -4.82
N ARG A 85 24.10 2.82 -3.91
CA ARG A 85 24.31 2.62 -2.47
C ARG A 85 23.34 1.57 -1.92
N ARG A 86 22.09 1.60 -2.39
CA ARG A 86 21.02 0.69 -1.96
C ARG A 86 20.95 -0.60 -2.79
N LYS A 87 21.69 -0.66 -3.91
CA LYS A 87 21.73 -1.77 -4.87
C LYS A 87 20.34 -2.21 -5.33
N ARG A 88 19.47 -1.24 -5.64
CA ARG A 88 18.09 -1.46 -6.12
C ARG A 88 17.57 -0.25 -6.88
N PHE A 89 16.51 -0.45 -7.67
CA PHE A 89 15.76 0.66 -8.25
C PHE A 89 14.96 1.40 -7.18
N VAL A 90 14.98 2.72 -7.25
CA VAL A 90 14.22 3.61 -6.38
C VAL A 90 13.49 4.64 -7.23
N LEU A 91 12.40 5.17 -6.69
CA LEU A 91 11.68 6.26 -7.33
C LEU A 91 12.54 7.53 -7.29
N ASP A 92 12.50 8.30 -8.37
CA ASP A 92 13.08 9.64 -8.36
C ASP A 92 12.41 10.49 -7.25
N SER A 93 13.22 11.29 -6.54
CA SER A 93 12.78 12.12 -5.43
C SER A 93 11.68 13.11 -5.80
N GLU A 94 11.62 13.56 -7.05
CA GLU A 94 10.55 14.48 -7.51
C GLU A 94 9.17 13.82 -7.49
N TYR A 95 9.11 12.49 -7.60
CA TYR A 95 7.87 11.71 -7.63
C TYR A 95 7.62 10.95 -6.32
N TYR A 96 8.52 11.09 -5.33
CA TYR A 96 8.39 10.43 -4.05
C TYR A 96 7.25 11.03 -3.22
N GLN A 97 6.12 10.31 -3.19
CA GLN A 97 4.93 10.73 -2.47
C GLN A 97 4.98 10.25 -1.01
N LYS A 98 5.73 10.97 -0.17
CA LYS A 98 5.59 10.87 1.29
C LYS A 98 5.32 12.25 1.86
N ARG A 99 4.04 12.57 1.98
CA ARG A 99 3.53 13.87 2.40
C ARG A 99 2.70 13.70 3.67
N SER A 100 3.38 13.29 4.74
CA SER A 100 2.77 13.06 6.06
C SER A 100 2.15 14.36 6.63
N ASP A 101 2.60 15.53 6.17
CA ASP A 101 2.03 16.85 6.49
C ASP A 101 0.55 16.98 6.07
N ILE A 102 0.16 16.29 5.00
CA ILE A 102 -1.22 16.26 4.50
C ILE A 102 -1.84 14.86 4.58
N GLY A 103 -1.19 13.93 5.29
CA GLY A 103 -1.67 12.56 5.47
C GLY A 103 -1.77 11.77 4.16
N LEU A 104 -0.75 11.85 3.29
CA LEU A 104 -0.71 11.10 2.03
C LEU A 104 0.63 10.41 1.85
N GLU A 105 0.62 9.07 1.79
CA GLU A 105 1.80 8.27 1.52
C GLU A 105 1.54 7.23 0.43
N LEU A 106 2.45 7.12 -0.55
CA LEU A 106 2.40 6.10 -1.60
C LEU A 106 3.55 5.12 -1.42
N TYR A 107 3.20 3.85 -1.29
CA TYR A 107 4.15 2.76 -1.21
C TYR A 107 4.02 1.87 -2.45
N ILE A 108 5.12 1.59 -3.12
CA ILE A 108 5.18 0.81 -4.36
C ILE A 108 6.07 -0.40 -4.11
N GLY A 109 5.56 -1.59 -4.40
CA GLY A 109 6.29 -2.84 -4.22
C GLY A 109 7.62 -2.87 -4.97
N ASP A 110 8.65 -3.40 -4.32
CA ASP A 110 10.07 -3.38 -4.72
C ASP A 110 10.74 -2.00 -4.87
N ILE A 111 9.97 -0.91 -5.00
CA ILE A 111 10.50 0.46 -5.18
C ILE A 111 10.64 1.19 -3.84
N THR A 112 9.62 1.23 -2.99
CA THR A 112 9.69 1.95 -1.71
C THR A 112 10.20 1.08 -0.56
N ASN A 113 10.17 -0.25 -0.72
CA ASN A 113 10.57 -1.24 0.30
C ASN A 113 9.89 -1.00 1.67
N ARG A 114 8.56 -0.86 1.65
CA ARG A 114 7.70 -0.68 2.82
C ARG A 114 6.68 -1.81 2.93
N TYR A 115 6.07 -1.96 4.10
CA TYR A 115 4.86 -2.74 4.32
C TYR A 115 3.74 -1.78 4.74
N GLY A 116 2.49 -2.14 4.46
CA GLY A 116 1.31 -1.45 4.99
C GLY A 116 0.54 -2.35 5.94
N THR A 117 -0.37 -1.78 6.72
CA THR A 117 -1.30 -2.60 7.51
C THR A 117 -2.44 -3.07 6.61
N PHE A 118 -2.91 -4.30 6.83
CA PHE A 118 -4.05 -4.88 6.12
C PHE A 118 -5.18 -5.11 7.13
N THR A 119 -6.32 -4.47 6.89
CA THR A 119 -7.46 -4.52 7.82
C THR A 119 -8.57 -5.45 7.35
N GLY A 120 -8.75 -5.60 6.03
CA GLY A 120 -9.91 -6.32 5.46
C GLY A 120 -11.24 -5.60 5.68
N ASN A 121 -11.27 -4.44 6.35
CA ASN A 121 -12.48 -3.66 6.61
C ASN A 121 -12.87 -2.89 5.34
N THR A 122 -13.49 -3.62 4.43
CA THR A 122 -13.60 -3.24 3.03
C THR A 122 -14.56 -2.07 2.83
N ILE A 123 -14.11 -1.04 2.11
CA ILE A 123 -14.93 0.07 1.62
C ILE A 123 -15.58 -0.32 0.29
N ASN A 124 -14.79 -0.93 -0.60
CA ASN A 124 -15.30 -1.54 -1.82
C ASN A 124 -14.52 -2.82 -2.17
N SER A 125 -15.22 -3.84 -2.62
CA SER A 125 -14.63 -5.12 -3.03
C SER A 125 -14.36 -5.15 -4.53
N LEU A 126 -13.90 -4.03 -5.11
CA LEU A 126 -13.53 -4.00 -6.51
C LEU A 126 -12.34 -4.94 -6.72
N SER A 127 -12.39 -5.73 -7.79
CA SER A 127 -11.25 -6.58 -8.14
C SER A 127 -10.03 -5.70 -8.38
N ILE A 128 -8.88 -6.12 -7.86
CA ILE A 128 -7.59 -5.51 -8.19
C ILE A 128 -7.27 -5.89 -9.64
N ARG A 129 -7.85 -5.16 -10.59
CA ARG A 129 -7.56 -5.27 -12.03
C ARG A 129 -6.85 -4.00 -12.46
N ALA A 130 -5.85 -4.14 -13.31
CA ALA A 130 -5.34 -3.01 -14.07
C ALA A 130 -6.50 -2.39 -14.86
N ASN A 131 -6.87 -1.15 -14.54
CA ASN A 131 -7.57 -0.32 -15.51
C ASN A 131 -6.56 -0.07 -16.64
N ILE A 132 -6.70 -0.87 -17.70
CA ILE A 132 -6.13 -0.58 -19.02
C ILE A 132 -6.85 0.66 -19.56
N GLY A 133 -6.42 1.83 -19.06
CA GLY A 133 -6.64 3.12 -19.70
C GLY A 133 -5.56 3.37 -20.73
#